data_AF-A0A437A053-F1
#
_entry.id   AF-A0A437A053-F1
#
_cell.length_a   1.000
_cell.length_b   1.000
_cell.length_c   1.000
_cell.angle_alpha   90.00
_cell.angle_beta   90.00
_cell.angle_gamma   90.00
#
_symmetry.space_group_name_H-M   'P 1'
#
loop_
_entity.id
_entity.type
_entity.pdbx_description
1 polymer ?
#
loop_
_entity_poly.entity_id
_entity_poly.type
_entity_poly.pdbx_seq_one_letter_code
_entity_poly.pdbx_strand_id
1 'polypeptide(L)'
;MWKTPPRDHSSAEPQHPSSPMTSSNDPLLTPQFCFSTSTLKEFLRLSRSTTDDTISQHLSSLSPPPTFKPSTTSQRTPSHRLIPPSTLSAFLSSTIYPTWSKRSEILTYCAIVATSPDPNDPNLEVISKETEAERMRIVDERLDPYSGRFFPTETRTQVLAGVVRNERGVEDIVRERTWEVIKDRSTDGMGGKTWKEAYEEWKTSS
;
A
#
# COMPACT_ATOMS: atom_id res chain seq x y z
N MET A 1 -46.72 -30.60 -55.14
CA MET A 1 -47.13 -29.35 -54.47
C MET A 1 -46.77 -29.45 -53.00
N TRP A 2 -45.67 -28.82 -52.59
CA TRP A 2 -45.26 -28.74 -51.20
C TRP A 2 -44.82 -27.28 -50.96
N LYS A 3 -45.50 -26.62 -50.01
CA LYS A 3 -45.37 -25.20 -49.68
C LYS A 3 -44.19 -25.01 -48.73
N THR A 4 -43.31 -24.07 -49.03
CA THR A 4 -42.30 -23.53 -48.10
C THR A 4 -42.97 -22.64 -47.04
N PRO A 5 -42.61 -22.74 -45.74
CA PRO A 5 -42.94 -21.74 -44.74
C PRO A 5 -41.91 -20.58 -44.72
N PRO A 6 -42.28 -19.39 -44.19
CA PRO A 6 -41.52 -18.16 -44.38
C PRO A 6 -40.42 -17.94 -43.33
N ARG A 7 -39.48 -17.06 -43.70
CA ARG A 7 -38.31 -16.60 -42.95
C ARG A 7 -38.68 -15.94 -41.62
N ASP A 8 -38.06 -16.41 -40.54
CA ASP A 8 -38.08 -15.72 -39.25
C ASP A 8 -37.11 -14.54 -39.21
N HIS A 9 -37.54 -13.54 -38.44
CA HIS A 9 -37.02 -12.19 -38.35
C HIS A 9 -35.67 -12.10 -37.63
N SER A 10 -34.72 -11.37 -38.22
CA SER A 10 -33.55 -10.82 -37.52
C SER A 10 -34.01 -9.94 -36.36
N SER A 11 -33.76 -10.39 -35.14
CA SER A 11 -33.79 -9.53 -33.96
C SER A 11 -32.46 -8.81 -33.86
N ALA A 12 -32.50 -7.49 -34.04
CA ALA A 12 -31.40 -6.58 -33.75
C ALA A 12 -31.25 -6.45 -32.23
N GLU A 13 -30.08 -6.81 -31.71
CA GLU A 13 -29.69 -6.62 -30.33
C GLU A 13 -29.21 -5.16 -30.12
N PRO A 14 -29.81 -4.38 -29.20
CA PRO A 14 -29.34 -3.03 -28.91
C PRO A 14 -28.07 -3.09 -28.06
N GLN A 15 -26.95 -2.66 -28.64
CA GLN A 15 -25.70 -2.40 -27.91
C GLN A 15 -25.92 -1.29 -26.89
N HIS A 16 -25.93 -1.65 -25.61
CA HIS A 16 -25.86 -0.67 -24.52
C HIS A 16 -24.48 0.00 -24.49
N PRO A 17 -24.43 1.33 -24.30
CA PRO A 17 -23.21 2.11 -24.45
C PRO A 17 -22.20 1.80 -23.35
N SER A 18 -20.98 1.46 -23.79
CA SER A 18 -19.77 1.38 -22.97
C SER A 18 -19.62 2.65 -22.14
N SER A 19 -19.82 2.53 -20.83
CA SER A 19 -19.48 3.60 -19.89
C SER A 19 -17.97 3.87 -19.96
N PRO A 20 -17.54 5.13 -19.82
CA PRO A 20 -16.14 5.49 -19.94
C PRO A 20 -15.35 4.83 -18.82
N MET A 21 -14.33 4.05 -19.19
CA MET A 21 -13.27 3.65 -18.27
C MET A 21 -12.57 4.93 -17.79
N THR A 22 -13.01 5.44 -16.66
CA THR A 22 -12.20 6.36 -15.86
C THR A 22 -11.01 5.54 -15.39
N SER A 23 -9.88 5.73 -16.06
CA SER A 23 -8.57 5.24 -15.62
C SER A 23 -8.15 6.00 -14.35
N SER A 24 -8.88 5.81 -13.25
CA SER A 24 -8.41 6.07 -11.90
C SER A 24 -8.11 4.71 -11.29
N ASN A 25 -6.85 4.27 -11.37
CA ASN A 25 -6.34 3.08 -10.67
C ASN A 25 -6.36 3.22 -9.13
N ASP A 26 -7.10 4.19 -8.61
CA ASP A 26 -7.20 4.46 -7.19
C ASP A 26 -8.34 3.59 -6.62
N PRO A 27 -8.06 2.72 -5.63
CA PRO A 27 -9.09 1.88 -5.04
C PRO A 27 -10.15 2.76 -4.40
N LEU A 28 -11.43 2.49 -4.66
CA LEU A 28 -12.50 3.17 -3.95
C LEU A 28 -12.39 2.82 -2.46
N LEU A 29 -12.13 3.83 -1.63
CA LEU A 29 -11.99 3.69 -0.19
C LEU A 29 -13.34 3.31 0.41
N THR A 30 -13.47 2.04 0.77
CA THR A 30 -14.67 1.48 1.41
C THR A 30 -14.27 0.66 2.63
N PRO A 31 -15.14 0.52 3.65
CA PRO A 31 -14.83 -0.34 4.79
C PRO A 31 -14.56 -1.79 4.37
N GLN A 32 -15.25 -2.26 3.32
CA GLN A 32 -15.06 -3.60 2.75
C GLN A 32 -13.64 -3.81 2.21
N PHE A 33 -13.06 -2.80 1.58
CA PHE A 33 -11.66 -2.84 1.15
C PHE A 33 -10.71 -3.05 2.34
N CYS A 34 -10.92 -2.33 3.44
CA CYS A 34 -10.08 -2.47 4.64
C CYS A 34 -10.23 -3.84 5.31
N PHE A 35 -11.47 -4.35 5.43
CA PHE A 35 -11.72 -5.65 6.02
C PHE A 35 -11.18 -6.82 5.18
N SER A 36 -11.05 -6.65 3.87
CA SER A 36 -10.27 -7.55 3.02
C SER A 36 -8.77 -7.32 3.22
N THR A 37 -8.23 -7.78 4.35
CA THR A 37 -6.84 -7.52 4.75
C THR A 37 -5.81 -8.05 3.73
N SER A 38 -6.13 -9.10 2.98
CA SER A 38 -5.31 -9.59 1.86
C SER A 38 -5.23 -8.56 0.73
N THR A 39 -6.37 -8.01 0.31
CA THR A 39 -6.45 -6.98 -0.73
C THR A 39 -5.71 -5.70 -0.32
N LEU A 40 -5.86 -5.27 0.94
CA LEU A 40 -5.12 -4.13 1.49
C LEU A 40 -3.61 -4.36 1.40
N LYS A 41 -3.12 -5.53 1.86
CA LYS A 41 -1.70 -5.89 1.82
C LYS A 41 -1.17 -6.00 0.39
N GLU A 42 -1.94 -6.59 -0.52
CA GLU A 42 -1.55 -6.69 -1.93
C GLU A 42 -1.47 -5.34 -2.61
N PHE A 43 -2.43 -4.45 -2.36
CA PHE A 43 -2.38 -3.08 -2.87
C PHE A 43 -1.11 -2.37 -2.40
N LEU A 44 -0.81 -2.42 -1.09
CA LEU A 44 0.38 -1.79 -0.54
C LEU A 44 1.63 -2.40 -1.17
N ARG A 45 1.75 -3.73 -1.19
CA ARG A 45 2.87 -4.45 -1.81
C ARG A 45 3.09 -4.05 -3.27
N LEU A 46 2.04 -4.01 -4.08
CA LEU A 46 2.12 -3.62 -5.49
C LEU A 46 2.56 -2.16 -5.65
N SER A 47 2.01 -1.27 -4.82
CA SER A 47 2.44 0.13 -4.78
C SER A 47 3.93 0.22 -4.46
N ARG A 48 4.42 -0.44 -3.39
CA ARG A 48 5.85 -0.43 -3.02
C ARG A 48 6.73 -0.98 -4.14
N SER A 49 6.30 -2.07 -4.79
CA SER A 49 7.05 -2.69 -5.88
C SER A 49 7.19 -1.81 -7.12
N THR A 50 6.21 -0.93 -7.36
CA THR A 50 6.23 -0.03 -8.51
C THR A 50 7.07 1.21 -8.26
N THR A 51 7.18 1.67 -7.01
CA THR A 51 7.83 2.95 -6.68
C THR A 51 9.13 2.79 -5.88
N ASP A 52 9.11 2.03 -4.79
CA ASP A 52 10.20 1.95 -3.82
C ASP A 52 11.20 0.85 -4.21
N ASP A 53 10.74 -0.36 -4.54
CA ASP A 53 11.66 -1.48 -4.87
C ASP A 53 12.46 -1.20 -6.16
N THR A 54 11.87 -0.45 -7.08
CA THR A 54 12.47 -0.02 -8.35
C THR A 54 13.20 1.33 -8.25
N ILE A 55 13.33 1.92 -7.06
CA ILE A 55 13.89 3.27 -6.90
C ILE A 55 15.27 3.41 -7.54
N SER A 56 16.14 2.42 -7.37
CA SER A 56 17.49 2.43 -7.95
C SER A 56 17.49 2.51 -9.49
N GLN A 57 16.50 1.87 -10.12
CA GLN A 57 16.31 1.90 -11.57
C GLN A 57 15.79 3.27 -12.02
N HIS A 58 14.79 3.81 -11.30
CA HIS A 58 14.29 5.16 -11.56
C HIS A 58 15.39 6.23 -11.41
N LEU A 59 16.19 6.17 -10.35
CA LEU A 59 17.31 7.10 -10.16
C LEU A 59 18.38 6.96 -11.25
N SER A 60 18.57 5.77 -11.79
CA SER A 60 19.53 5.54 -12.88
C SER A 60 19.07 6.13 -14.21
N SER A 61 17.75 6.16 -14.48
CA SER A 61 17.21 6.82 -15.68
C SER A 61 17.24 8.35 -15.59
N LEU A 62 17.24 8.91 -14.37
CA LEU A 62 17.43 10.35 -14.14
C LEU A 62 18.89 10.78 -14.28
N SER A 63 19.85 9.84 -14.16
CA SER A 63 21.27 10.17 -14.31
C SER A 63 21.61 10.43 -15.79
N PRO A 64 22.37 11.51 -16.11
CA PRO A 64 22.77 11.77 -17.48
C PRO A 64 23.58 10.59 -18.06
N PRO A 65 23.39 10.24 -19.34
CA PRO A 65 24.12 9.15 -19.96
C PRO A 65 25.62 9.46 -19.95
N PRO A 66 26.48 8.44 -19.79
CA PRO A 66 27.92 8.67 -19.81
C PRO A 66 28.33 9.23 -21.18
N THR A 67 29.04 10.35 -21.18
CA THR A 67 29.71 10.83 -22.39
C THR A 67 30.86 9.90 -22.71
N PHE A 68 30.84 9.26 -23.88
CA PHE A 68 31.94 8.40 -24.30
C PHE A 68 33.21 9.25 -24.51
N LYS A 69 34.26 8.94 -23.74
CA LYS A 69 35.60 9.52 -23.91
C LYS A 69 36.58 8.38 -24.21
N PRO A 70 37.19 8.32 -25.40
CA PRO A 70 38.05 7.20 -25.80
C PRO A 70 39.31 7.07 -24.92
N SER A 71 39.75 8.16 -24.28
CA SER A 71 40.91 8.20 -23.39
C SER A 71 40.69 7.59 -22.00
N THR A 72 39.44 7.35 -21.59
CA THR A 72 39.12 6.81 -20.25
C THR A 72 38.71 5.35 -20.28
N THR A 73 38.81 4.69 -21.44
CA THR A 73 38.35 3.30 -21.68
C THR A 73 39.04 2.27 -20.76
N SER A 74 40.25 2.54 -20.27
CA SER A 74 41.00 1.63 -19.39
C SER A 74 40.63 1.71 -17.91
N GLN A 75 39.84 2.71 -17.48
CA GLN A 75 39.44 2.86 -16.08
C GLN A 75 37.95 2.56 -15.90
N ARG A 76 37.65 1.36 -15.42
CA ARG A 76 36.29 0.97 -15.03
C ARG A 76 36.00 1.51 -13.62
N THR A 77 35.74 2.81 -13.51
CA THR A 77 35.21 3.38 -12.26
C THR A 77 33.70 3.11 -12.20
N PRO A 78 33.18 2.42 -11.17
CA PRO A 78 31.75 2.42 -10.91
C PRO A 78 31.36 3.85 -10.53
N SER A 79 30.92 4.62 -11.54
CA SER A 79 30.38 5.95 -11.31
C SER A 79 28.98 5.78 -10.77
N HIS A 80 28.83 5.80 -9.45
CA HIS A 80 27.57 6.15 -8.81
C HIS A 80 27.29 7.60 -9.20
N ARG A 81 26.67 7.78 -10.38
CA ARG A 81 26.39 9.11 -10.93
C ARG A 81 25.44 9.83 -9.99
N LEU A 82 25.93 10.94 -9.46
CA LEU A 82 25.14 11.84 -8.63
C LEU A 82 24.11 12.57 -9.49
N ILE A 83 22.94 12.80 -8.92
CA ILE A 83 21.80 13.43 -9.57
C ILE A 83 21.72 14.89 -9.09
N PRO A 84 21.53 15.86 -10.01
CA PRO A 84 21.33 17.25 -9.63
C PRO A 84 20.11 17.43 -8.70
N PRO A 85 20.18 18.30 -7.68
CA PRO A 85 19.09 18.45 -6.70
C PRO A 85 17.75 18.86 -7.33
N SER A 86 17.78 19.67 -8.39
CA SER A 86 16.56 20.13 -9.09
C SER A 86 15.82 18.99 -9.84
N THR A 87 16.56 18.08 -10.46
CA THR A 87 15.97 16.91 -11.12
C THR A 87 15.37 15.95 -10.08
N LEU A 88 16.09 15.78 -8.97
CA LEU A 88 15.64 14.91 -7.89
C LEU A 88 14.41 15.45 -7.16
N SER A 89 14.36 16.75 -6.88
CA SER A 89 13.20 17.39 -6.25
C SER A 89 11.95 17.31 -7.14
N ALA A 90 12.11 17.51 -8.46
CA ALA A 90 11.01 17.32 -9.40
C ALA A 90 10.49 15.87 -9.41
N PHE A 91 11.38 14.89 -9.35
CA PHE A 91 11.00 13.47 -9.27
C PHE A 91 10.29 13.13 -7.95
N LEU A 92 10.80 13.63 -6.83
CA LEU A 92 10.19 13.44 -5.51
C LEU A 92 8.77 14.00 -5.46
N SER A 93 8.59 15.26 -5.86
CA SER A 93 7.29 15.94 -5.81
C SER A 93 6.26 15.40 -6.79
N SER A 94 6.69 14.86 -7.94
CA SER A 94 5.78 14.32 -8.96
C SER A 94 5.42 12.85 -8.76
N THR A 95 6.32 12.05 -8.20
CA THR A 95 6.20 10.59 -8.19
C THR A 95 6.20 10.02 -6.78
N ILE A 96 7.26 10.29 -6.00
CA ILE A 96 7.46 9.62 -4.70
C ILE A 96 6.47 10.15 -3.66
N TYR A 97 6.40 11.45 -3.47
CA TYR A 97 5.55 12.02 -2.42
C TYR A 97 4.04 11.80 -2.65
N PRO A 98 3.50 11.95 -3.87
CA PRO A 98 2.10 11.60 -4.13
C PRO A 98 1.77 10.14 -3.84
N THR A 99 2.66 9.20 -4.19
CA THR A 99 2.44 7.77 -3.96
C THR A 99 2.54 7.40 -2.47
N TRP A 100 3.48 8.01 -1.75
CA TRP A 100 3.57 7.93 -0.29
C TRP A 100 2.31 8.49 0.39
N SER A 101 1.83 9.64 -0.08
CA SER A 101 0.61 10.27 0.44
C SER A 101 -0.62 9.38 0.27
N LYS A 102 -0.82 8.80 -0.92
CA LYS A 102 -1.93 7.86 -1.18
C LYS A 102 -1.89 6.64 -0.25
N ARG A 103 -0.71 6.04 -0.05
CA ARG A 103 -0.56 4.92 0.91
C ARG A 103 -0.87 5.34 2.34
N SER A 104 -0.42 6.53 2.75
CA SER A 104 -0.73 7.11 4.07
C SER A 104 -2.23 7.37 4.25
N GLU A 105 -2.91 7.86 3.23
CA GLU A 105 -4.36 8.11 3.24
C GLU A 105 -5.13 6.80 3.43
N ILE A 106 -4.80 5.77 2.68
CA ILE A 106 -5.40 4.43 2.81
C ILE A 106 -5.20 3.86 4.22
N LEU A 107 -3.97 3.91 4.74
CA LEU A 107 -3.66 3.45 6.09
C LEU A 107 -4.33 4.31 7.19
N THR A 108 -4.65 5.56 6.90
CA THR A 108 -5.39 6.45 7.80
C THR A 108 -6.87 6.11 7.77
N TYR A 109 -7.45 5.95 6.59
CA TYR A 109 -8.82 5.52 6.42
C TYR A 109 -9.08 4.16 7.09
N CYS A 110 -8.24 3.16 6.83
CA CYS A 110 -8.39 1.84 7.46
C CYS A 110 -8.15 1.87 8.97
N ALA A 111 -7.35 2.81 9.50
CA ALA A 111 -7.23 3.00 10.95
C ALA A 111 -8.56 3.51 11.56
N ILE A 112 -9.23 4.45 10.88
CA ILE A 112 -10.54 4.96 11.32
C ILE A 112 -11.56 3.82 11.30
N VAL A 113 -11.62 3.04 10.21
CA VAL A 113 -12.51 1.86 10.10
C VAL A 113 -12.23 0.84 11.20
N ALA A 114 -10.96 0.60 11.55
CA ALA A 114 -10.58 -0.32 12.62
C ALA A 114 -11.05 0.12 14.02
N THR A 115 -11.32 1.41 14.21
CA THR A 115 -11.85 1.96 15.48
C THR A 115 -13.37 2.14 15.47
N SER A 116 -14.03 1.96 14.32
CA SER A 116 -15.47 2.03 14.18
C SER A 116 -16.14 0.75 14.70
N PRO A 117 -17.32 0.84 15.34
CA PRO A 117 -18.17 -0.32 15.56
C PRO A 117 -18.49 -1.02 14.24
N ASP A 118 -18.43 -2.35 14.23
CA ASP A 118 -18.75 -3.19 13.08
C ASP A 118 -19.93 -4.09 13.42
N PRO A 119 -21.18 -3.68 13.14
CA PRO A 119 -22.37 -4.47 13.48
C PRO A 119 -22.51 -5.74 12.64
N ASN A 120 -21.74 -5.87 11.55
CA ASN A 120 -21.80 -7.01 10.62
C ASN A 120 -20.60 -7.94 10.80
N ASP A 121 -19.96 -7.93 11.97
CA ASP A 121 -18.84 -8.84 12.26
C ASP A 121 -19.39 -10.26 12.56
N PRO A 122 -19.01 -11.27 11.75
CA PRO A 122 -19.50 -12.64 11.91
C PRO A 122 -19.09 -13.29 13.25
N ASN A 123 -18.04 -12.78 13.89
CA ASN A 123 -17.51 -13.36 15.12
C ASN A 123 -18.17 -12.79 16.39
N LEU A 124 -19.02 -11.77 16.30
CA LEU A 124 -19.58 -11.11 17.49
C LEU A 124 -20.35 -12.04 18.41
N GLU A 125 -21.18 -12.92 17.84
CA GLU A 125 -21.94 -13.90 18.63
C GLU A 125 -21.03 -14.93 19.29
N VAL A 126 -19.99 -15.36 18.59
CA VAL A 126 -19.02 -16.32 19.13
C VAL A 126 -18.23 -15.68 20.27
N ILE A 127 -17.71 -14.47 20.04
CA ILE A 127 -16.92 -13.72 21.02
C ILE A 127 -17.74 -13.44 22.28
N SER A 128 -19.00 -13.02 22.14
CA SER A 128 -19.87 -12.77 23.31
C SER A 128 -20.11 -14.04 24.12
N LYS A 129 -20.36 -15.19 23.46
CA LYS A 129 -20.51 -16.49 24.13
C LYS A 129 -19.23 -16.94 24.82
N GLU A 130 -18.08 -16.80 24.15
CA GLU A 130 -16.75 -17.13 24.71
C GLU A 130 -16.43 -16.26 25.93
N THR A 131 -16.68 -14.95 25.83
CA THR A 131 -16.45 -13.99 26.91
C THR A 131 -17.30 -14.30 28.13
N GLU A 132 -18.56 -14.68 27.92
CA GLU A 132 -19.48 -15.03 28.99
C GLU A 132 -19.14 -16.40 29.61
N ALA A 133 -18.74 -17.37 28.80
CA ALA A 133 -18.26 -18.66 29.28
C ALA A 133 -16.98 -18.53 30.11
N GLU A 134 -16.03 -17.70 29.69
CA GLU A 134 -14.82 -17.39 30.46
C GLU A 134 -15.16 -16.69 31.78
N ARG A 135 -16.12 -15.76 31.77
CA ARG A 135 -16.56 -15.06 33.00
C ARG A 135 -17.09 -16.02 34.06
N MET A 136 -17.73 -17.11 33.63
CA MET A 136 -18.25 -18.15 34.52
C MET A 136 -17.20 -19.21 34.88
N ARG A 137 -16.02 -19.18 34.26
CA ARG A 137 -15.00 -20.21 34.42
C ARG A 137 -14.26 -20.05 35.75
N ILE A 138 -14.19 -21.13 36.52
CA ILE A 138 -13.41 -21.20 37.77
C ILE A 138 -12.18 -22.07 37.49
N VAL A 139 -10.99 -21.50 37.73
CA VAL A 139 -9.71 -22.17 37.46
C VAL A 139 -9.03 -22.49 38.78
N ASP A 140 -8.73 -23.76 39.03
CA ASP A 140 -7.88 -24.19 40.14
C ASP A 140 -6.42 -24.29 39.66
N GLU A 141 -5.69 -23.19 39.82
CA GLU A 141 -4.27 -23.08 39.44
C GLU A 141 -3.37 -24.08 40.16
N ARG A 142 -3.82 -24.68 41.26
CA ARG A 142 -3.06 -25.67 42.04
C ARG A 142 -3.09 -27.05 41.40
N LEU A 143 -4.12 -27.35 40.62
CA LEU A 143 -4.28 -28.59 39.86
C LEU A 143 -3.63 -28.49 38.48
N ASP A 144 -3.70 -27.33 37.82
CA ASP A 144 -3.03 -27.07 36.55
C ASP A 144 -2.61 -25.59 36.39
N PRO A 145 -1.32 -25.27 36.52
CA PRO A 145 -0.77 -23.91 36.34
C PRO A 145 -0.95 -23.32 34.93
N TYR A 146 -1.25 -24.13 33.91
CA TYR A 146 -1.40 -23.66 32.53
C TYR A 146 -2.86 -23.49 32.10
N SER A 147 -3.79 -24.02 32.89
CA SER A 147 -5.21 -23.98 32.57
C SER A 147 -5.75 -22.56 32.46
N GLY A 148 -5.26 -21.58 33.25
CA GLY A 148 -5.77 -20.20 33.31
C GLY A 148 -5.57 -19.31 32.08
N ARG A 149 -5.01 -19.82 30.98
CA ARG A 149 -4.83 -19.03 29.75
C ARG A 149 -6.12 -19.04 28.92
N PHE A 150 -6.73 -17.88 28.79
CA PHE A 150 -7.82 -17.61 27.84
C PHE A 150 -7.31 -16.70 26.72
N PHE A 151 -7.57 -17.11 25.48
CA PHE A 151 -7.27 -16.32 24.29
C PHE A 151 -8.59 -16.02 23.59
N PRO A 152 -9.20 -14.84 23.83
CA PRO A 152 -10.43 -14.46 23.17
C PRO A 152 -10.23 -14.43 21.65
N THR A 153 -11.23 -14.88 20.90
CA THR A 153 -11.25 -14.65 19.45
C THR A 153 -11.28 -13.13 19.18
N GLU A 154 -10.40 -12.66 18.30
CA GLU A 154 -10.35 -11.24 17.94
C GLU A 154 -11.54 -10.85 17.05
N THR A 155 -12.09 -9.65 17.26
CA THR A 155 -13.07 -9.07 16.34
C THR A 155 -12.40 -8.73 15.01
N ARG A 156 -13.18 -8.65 13.93
CA ARG A 156 -12.68 -8.25 12.61
C ARG A 156 -11.98 -6.88 12.65
N THR A 157 -12.49 -5.96 13.47
CA THR A 157 -11.90 -4.63 13.71
C THR A 157 -10.58 -4.69 14.47
N GLN A 158 -10.44 -5.59 15.44
CA GLN A 158 -9.18 -5.81 16.17
C GLN A 158 -8.10 -6.39 15.25
N VAL A 159 -8.44 -7.40 14.44
CA VAL A 159 -7.54 -7.97 13.43
C VAL A 159 -7.09 -6.87 12.46
N LEU A 160 -8.03 -6.06 11.95
CA LEU A 160 -7.71 -4.93 11.08
C LEU A 160 -6.79 -3.92 11.77
N ALA A 161 -7.03 -3.58 13.03
CA ALA A 161 -6.18 -2.66 13.79
C ALA A 161 -4.74 -3.19 13.91
N GLY A 162 -4.58 -4.49 14.13
CA GLY A 162 -3.27 -5.16 14.11
C GLY A 162 -2.58 -5.04 12.76
N VAL A 163 -3.30 -5.34 11.67
CA VAL A 163 -2.77 -5.21 10.30
C VAL A 163 -2.34 -3.78 9.98
N VAL A 164 -3.17 -2.78 10.30
CA VAL A 164 -2.85 -1.37 10.02
C VAL A 164 -1.63 -0.91 10.81
N ARG A 165 -1.48 -1.31 12.08
CA ARG A 165 -0.28 -0.99 12.87
C ARG A 165 0.98 -1.58 12.23
N ASN A 166 0.92 -2.84 11.82
CA ASN A 166 2.05 -3.50 11.18
C ASN A 166 2.41 -2.83 9.85
N GLU A 167 1.41 -2.54 9.00
CA GLU A 167 1.65 -1.90 7.70
C GLU A 167 2.17 -0.46 7.83
N ARG A 168 1.79 0.28 8.87
CA ARG A 168 2.41 1.58 9.19
C ARG A 168 3.88 1.44 9.56
N GLY A 169 4.24 0.41 10.35
CA GLY A 169 5.63 0.11 10.67
C GLY A 169 6.45 -0.28 9.43
N VAL A 170 5.90 -1.14 8.57
CA VAL A 170 6.53 -1.51 7.29
C VAL A 170 6.70 -0.27 6.40
N GLU A 171 5.70 0.61 6.35
CA GLU A 171 5.76 1.84 5.56
C GLU A 171 6.86 2.79 6.04
N ASP A 172 7.06 2.95 7.35
CA ASP A 172 8.17 3.73 7.92
C ASP A 172 9.53 3.17 7.48
N ILE A 173 9.71 1.86 7.57
CA ILE A 173 10.94 1.16 7.15
C ILE A 173 11.20 1.33 5.64
N VAL A 174 10.15 1.18 4.82
CA VAL A 174 10.29 1.29 3.36
C VAL A 174 10.69 2.71 2.98
N ARG A 175 10.04 3.73 3.55
CA ARG A 175 10.37 5.13 3.25
C ARG A 175 11.78 5.48 3.68
N GLU A 176 12.22 5.00 4.85
CA GLU A 176 13.60 5.17 5.31
C GLU A 176 14.60 4.58 4.30
N ARG A 177 14.40 3.33 3.89
CA ARG A 177 15.28 2.67 2.92
C ARG A 177 15.28 3.35 1.55
N THR A 178 14.11 3.72 1.04
CA THR A 178 13.99 4.47 -0.21
C THR A 178 14.75 5.78 -0.11
N TRP A 179 14.64 6.48 1.02
CA TRP A 179 15.33 7.73 1.26
C TRP A 179 16.85 7.59 1.36
N GLU A 180 17.35 6.55 2.02
CA GLU A 180 18.79 6.23 2.05
C GLU A 180 19.35 6.10 0.64
N VAL A 181 18.67 5.35 -0.23
CA VAL A 181 19.10 5.17 -1.63
C VAL A 181 19.06 6.49 -2.41
N ILE A 182 18.06 7.33 -2.16
CA ILE A 182 17.93 8.66 -2.78
C ILE A 182 19.07 9.58 -2.32
N LYS A 183 19.35 9.58 -1.01
CA LYS A 183 20.42 10.37 -0.39
C LYS A 183 21.80 9.97 -0.91
N ASP A 184 22.06 8.68 -1.08
CA ASP A 184 23.32 8.18 -1.64
C ASP A 184 23.55 8.60 -3.10
N ARG A 185 22.47 8.99 -3.80
CA ARG A 185 22.51 9.41 -5.20
C ARG A 185 22.40 10.93 -5.38
N SER A 186 22.19 11.71 -4.32
CA SER A 186 22.12 13.17 -4.42
C SER A 186 23.51 13.80 -4.24
N THR A 187 23.75 14.94 -4.90
CA THR A 187 25.05 15.64 -4.82
C THR A 187 25.29 16.29 -3.45
N ASP A 188 24.23 16.64 -2.74
CA ASP A 188 24.24 17.40 -1.48
C ASP A 188 23.78 16.57 -0.27
N GLY A 189 23.58 15.26 -0.45
CA GLY A 189 23.05 14.38 0.60
C GLY A 189 21.65 14.78 1.08
N MET A 190 20.84 15.41 0.21
CA MET A 190 19.50 15.92 0.54
C MET A 190 19.53 16.99 1.64
N GLY A 191 20.63 17.74 1.77
CA GLY A 191 20.80 18.74 2.80
C GLY A 191 20.79 18.18 4.23
N GLY A 192 21.05 16.88 4.40
CA GLY A 192 21.04 16.21 5.69
C GLY A 192 19.64 15.95 6.27
N LYS A 193 18.57 16.24 5.52
CA LYS A 193 17.18 16.04 5.97
C LYS A 193 16.83 14.55 6.07
N THR A 194 15.98 14.23 7.02
CA THR A 194 15.28 12.95 7.06
C THR A 194 14.15 12.93 6.02
N TRP A 195 13.67 11.74 5.64
CA TRP A 195 12.53 11.64 4.73
C TRP A 195 11.27 12.28 5.33
N LYS A 196 11.11 12.22 6.66
CA LYS A 196 9.97 12.80 7.38
C LYS A 196 9.94 14.31 7.22
N GLU A 197 11.07 14.97 7.48
CA GLU A 197 11.19 16.43 7.32
C GLU A 197 10.93 16.86 5.88
N ALA A 198 11.55 16.19 4.92
CA ALA A 198 11.38 16.53 3.50
C ALA A 198 9.95 16.28 2.99
N TYR A 199 9.31 15.21 3.48
CA TYR A 199 7.92 14.88 3.14
C TYR A 199 6.93 15.86 3.77
N GLU A 200 7.11 16.23 5.04
CA GLU A 200 6.25 17.22 5.70
C GLU A 200 6.40 18.61 5.09
N GLU A 201 7.62 19.03 4.74
CA GLU A 201 7.85 20.28 4.01
C GLU A 201 7.07 20.30 2.69
N TRP A 202 7.16 19.22 1.89
CA TRP A 202 6.38 19.09 0.67
C TRP A 202 4.87 19.18 0.92
N LYS A 203 4.38 18.48 1.94
CA LYS A 203 2.96 18.45 2.31
C LYS A 203 2.44 19.82 2.75
N THR A 204 3.26 20.62 3.42
CA THR A 204 2.90 22.00 3.80
C THR A 204 2.97 22.99 2.65
N SER A 205 3.75 22.68 1.61
CA SER A 205 3.93 23.52 0.43
C SER A 205 2.92 23.24 -0.70
N SER A 206 2.18 22.14 -0.61
CA SER A 206 1.15 21.71 -1.59
C SER A 206 -0.24 22.11 -1.12
#